data_AF-M0AB02-F1
#
_entry.id   AF-M0AB02-F1
#
_cell.length_a   1.000
_cell.length_b   1.000
_cell.length_c   1.000
_cell.angle_alpha   90.00
_cell.angle_beta   90.00
_cell.angle_gamma   90.00
#
_symmetry.space_group_name_H-M   'P 1'
#
loop_
_entity.id
_entity.type
_entity.pdbx_description
1 polymer ?
#
loop_
_entity_poly.entity_id
_entity_poly.type
_entity_poly.pdbx_seq_one_letter_code
_entity_poly.pdbx_strand_id
1 'polypeptide(L)'
;MVTMTEATNTPREPGLQKTPFSIGATVVAAIAALIGLVLLWTGYQAASAEEPAELMIIGTELDLVTATAGGMFVLFIALVAFVAAFYMEPGFDQ
;
A
#
# COMPACT_ATOMS: atom_id res chain seq x y z
N MET A 1 -36.54 -28.44 -26.60
CA MET A 1 -35.24 -27.74 -26.72
C MET A 1 -35.12 -26.84 -25.50
N VAL A 2 -34.18 -27.13 -24.60
CA VAL A 2 -33.90 -26.27 -23.45
C VAL A 2 -32.81 -25.31 -23.88
N THR A 3 -33.08 -24.01 -23.83
CA THR A 3 -32.07 -22.97 -24.06
C THR A 3 -31.05 -23.07 -22.92
N MET A 4 -29.85 -23.56 -23.21
CA MET A 4 -28.74 -23.43 -22.28
C MET A 4 -28.29 -21.97 -22.30
N THR A 5 -28.46 -21.28 -21.18
CA THR A 5 -27.75 -20.03 -20.93
C THR A 5 -26.29 -20.41 -20.71
N GLU A 6 -25.45 -20.25 -21.72
CA GLU A 6 -24.01 -20.36 -21.52
C GLU A 6 -23.55 -19.16 -20.70
N ALA A 7 -23.07 -19.41 -19.49
CA ALA A 7 -22.31 -18.43 -18.74
C ALA A 7 -20.91 -18.35 -19.36
N THR A 8 -20.68 -17.34 -20.19
CA THR A 8 -19.35 -17.01 -20.70
C THR A 8 -18.49 -16.50 -19.55
N ASN A 9 -17.85 -17.41 -18.82
CA ASN A 9 -16.74 -17.09 -17.93
C ASN A 9 -15.49 -16.88 -18.78
N THR A 10 -15.32 -15.66 -19.33
CA THR A 10 -14.05 -15.29 -19.97
C THR A 10 -12.97 -15.25 -18.90
N PRO A 11 -11.95 -16.12 -18.93
CA PRO A 11 -10.84 -16.06 -17.99
C PRO A 11 -10.14 -14.71 -18.16
N ARG A 12 -10.10 -13.89 -17.11
CA ARG A 12 -9.34 -12.65 -17.12
C ARG A 12 -8.00 -12.88 -16.44
N GLU A 13 -6.93 -12.59 -17.16
CA GLU A 13 -5.58 -12.66 -16.59
C GLU A 13 -5.39 -11.56 -15.55
N PRO A 14 -4.75 -11.88 -14.39
CA PRO A 14 -4.33 -10.89 -13.40
C PRO A 14 -3.56 -9.72 -14.04
N GLY A 15 -3.56 -8.56 -13.39
CA GLY A 15 -2.75 -7.45 -13.86
C GLY A 15 -3.05 -6.13 -13.16
N LEU A 16 -2.04 -5.26 -13.17
CA LEU A 16 -2.14 -3.93 -12.59
C LEU A 16 -3.01 -3.00 -13.42
N GLN A 17 -3.74 -2.13 -12.72
CA GLN A 17 -4.46 -0.97 -13.25
C GLN A 17 -5.56 -1.33 -14.28
N LYS A 18 -6.00 -2.59 -14.31
CA LYS A 18 -7.09 -3.06 -15.19
C LYS A 18 -8.48 -2.71 -14.67
N THR A 19 -8.61 -2.40 -13.38
CA THR A 19 -9.89 -2.17 -12.70
C THR A 19 -9.80 -0.94 -11.80
N PRO A 20 -10.92 -0.25 -11.50
CA PRO A 20 -10.92 0.89 -10.59
C PRO A 20 -10.35 0.53 -9.20
N PHE A 21 -10.66 -0.68 -8.71
CA PHE A 21 -10.08 -1.20 -7.48
C PHE A 21 -8.55 -1.32 -7.58
N SER A 22 -8.04 -1.93 -8.65
CA SER A 22 -6.59 -2.10 -8.85
C SER A 22 -5.86 -0.76 -8.92
N ILE A 23 -6.46 0.24 -9.58
CA ILE A 23 -5.92 1.61 -9.60
C ILE A 23 -5.90 2.20 -8.19
N GLY A 24 -7.02 2.13 -7.47
CA GLY A 24 -7.11 2.62 -6.08
C GLY A 24 -6.09 1.95 -5.15
N ALA A 25 -5.98 0.63 -5.22
CA ALA A 25 -5.02 -0.15 -4.44
C ALA A 25 -3.57 0.20 -4.80
N THR A 26 -3.27 0.48 -6.06
CA THR A 26 -1.94 0.96 -6.49
C THR A 26 -1.62 2.33 -5.89
N VAL A 27 -2.59 3.25 -5.88
CA VAL A 27 -2.42 4.57 -5.27
C VAL A 27 -2.19 4.46 -3.76
N VAL A 28 -2.97 3.62 -3.07
CA VAL A 28 -2.77 3.35 -1.64
C VAL A 28 -1.39 2.76 -1.37
N ALA A 29 -0.95 1.79 -2.19
CA ALA A 29 0.38 1.21 -2.08
C ALA A 29 1.49 2.26 -2.25
N ALA A 30 1.37 3.14 -3.24
CA ALA A 30 2.34 4.20 -3.49
C ALA A 30 2.43 5.19 -2.32
N ILE A 31 1.28 5.65 -1.80
CA ILE A 31 1.22 6.59 -0.68
C ILE A 31 1.79 5.93 0.58
N ALA A 32 1.39 4.70 0.89
CA ALA A 32 1.92 3.96 2.04
C ALA A 32 3.43 3.75 1.93
N ALA A 33 3.95 3.41 0.75
CA ALA A 33 5.38 3.27 0.52
C ALA A 33 6.15 4.57 0.83
N LEU A 34 5.63 5.71 0.37
CA LEU A 34 6.22 7.02 0.64
C LEU A 34 6.18 7.36 2.13
N ILE A 35 5.07 7.10 2.83
CA ILE A 35 4.97 7.32 4.28
C ILE A 35 5.98 6.45 5.03
N GLY A 36 6.09 5.16 4.67
CA GLY A 36 7.08 4.26 5.26
C GLY A 36 8.52 4.74 5.05
N LEU A 37 8.84 5.21 3.85
CA LEU A 37 10.14 5.81 3.53
C LEU A 37 10.42 7.07 4.36
N VAL A 38 9.43 7.95 4.51
CA VAL A 38 9.57 9.16 5.34
C VAL A 38 9.83 8.77 6.79
N LEU A 39 9.08 7.83 7.36
CA LEU A 39 9.30 7.36 8.73
C LEU A 39 10.71 6.80 8.94
N LEU A 40 11.17 5.94 8.03
CA LEU A 40 12.52 5.37 8.09
C LEU A 40 13.60 6.44 7.96
N TRP A 41 13.42 7.39 7.04
CA TRP A 41 14.33 8.52 6.87
C TRP A 41 14.39 9.38 8.13
N THR A 42 13.25 9.75 8.70
CA THR A 42 13.20 10.57 9.91
C THR A 42 13.80 9.85 11.11
N GLY A 43 13.55 8.55 11.27
CA GLY A 43 14.19 7.74 12.32
C GLY A 43 15.70 7.65 12.18
N TYR A 44 16.20 7.53 10.94
CA TYR A 44 17.64 7.55 10.67
C TYR A 44 18.28 8.90 11.03
N GLN A 45 17.61 10.00 10.71
CA GLN A 45 18.05 11.35 11.08
C GLN A 45 18.02 11.54 12.60
N ALA A 46 16.98 11.06 13.30
CA ALA A 46 16.88 11.09 14.76
C ALA A 46 18.02 10.33 15.43
N ALA A 47 18.41 9.17 14.88
CA ALA A 47 19.51 8.37 15.41
C ALA A 47 20.89 9.03 15.24
N SER A 48 21.01 9.93 14.26
CA SER A 48 22.27 10.58 13.88
C SER A 48 22.41 11.99 14.43
N ALA A 49 21.33 12.58 14.95
CA ALA A 49 21.30 13.94 15.48
C ALA A 49 21.48 13.93 17.01
N GLU A 50 22.21 14.92 17.54
CA GLU A 50 22.31 15.15 19.00
C GLU A 50 20.97 15.67 19.59
N GLU A 51 20.08 16.18 18.73
CA GLU A 51 18.76 16.68 19.07
C GLU A 51 17.68 15.76 18.45
N PRO A 52 16.57 15.46 19.16
CA PRO A 52 15.53 14.56 18.67
C PRO A 52 14.89 15.11 17.39
N ALA A 53 14.80 14.29 16.34
CA ALA A 53 14.10 14.67 15.12
C ALA A 53 12.58 14.58 15.36
N GLU A 54 11.97 15.70 15.70
CA GLU A 54 10.51 15.80 15.76
C GLU A 54 9.94 15.76 14.34
N LEU A 55 8.92 14.91 14.12
CA LEU A 55 8.09 15.04 12.93
C LEU A 55 7.32 16.35 13.04
N MET A 56 7.74 17.38 12.29
CA MET A 56 7.14 18.72 12.27
C MET A 56 5.60 18.71 12.08
N ILE A 57 5.03 17.62 11.56
CA ILE A 57 3.59 17.46 11.29
C ILE A 57 2.86 16.66 12.40
N ILE A 58 3.54 15.76 13.12
CA ILE A 58 2.88 14.81 14.05
C ILE A 58 3.24 15.13 15.51
N GLY A 59 4.29 15.90 15.78
CA GLY A 59 4.65 16.39 17.12
C GLY A 59 5.01 15.30 18.13
N THR A 60 5.14 14.05 17.68
CA THR A 60 5.62 12.94 18.51
C THR A 60 7.12 12.76 18.30
N GLU A 61 7.84 12.62 19.41
CA GLU A 61 9.23 12.16 19.43
C GLU A 61 9.31 10.82 18.69
N LEU A 62 10.04 10.79 17.57
CA LEU A 62 10.23 9.59 16.76
C LEU A 62 11.70 9.16 16.89
N ASP A 63 11.95 8.07 17.60
CA ASP A 63 13.28 7.46 17.69
C ASP A 63 13.50 6.40 16.59
N LEU A 64 14.70 5.85 16.51
CA LEU A 64 15.01 4.84 15.48
C LEU A 64 14.13 3.59 15.57
N VAL A 65 13.80 3.15 16.79
CA VAL A 65 13.06 1.90 17.02
C VAL A 65 11.60 2.05 16.63
N THR A 66 10.96 3.13 17.08
CA THR A 66 9.58 3.49 16.75
C THR A 66 9.41 3.82 15.27
N ALA A 67 10.37 4.54 14.68
CA ALA A 67 10.41 4.81 13.24
C ALA A 67 10.52 3.54 12.41
N THR A 68 11.40 2.60 12.80
CA THR A 68 11.57 1.34 12.06
C THR A 68 10.36 0.42 12.24
N ALA A 69 9.82 0.29 13.45
CA ALA A 69 8.60 -0.48 13.69
C ALA A 69 7.40 0.06 12.89
N GLY A 70 7.16 1.38 12.96
CA GLY A 70 6.10 2.04 12.20
C GLY A 70 6.33 1.98 10.69
N GLY A 71 7.56 2.23 10.24
CA GLY A 71 7.95 2.13 8.85
C GLY A 71 7.73 0.73 8.27
N MET A 72 8.15 -0.33 8.98
CA MET A 72 7.90 -1.71 8.57
C MET A 72 6.41 -2.04 8.49
N PHE A 73 5.62 -1.59 9.45
CA PHE A 73 4.17 -1.80 9.44
C PHE A 73 3.50 -1.13 8.24
N VAL A 74 3.84 0.13 7.96
CA VAL A 74 3.26 0.87 6.83
C VAL A 74 3.74 0.29 5.49
N LEU A 75 5.01 -0.13 5.38
CA LEU A 75 5.53 -0.81 4.20
C LEU A 75 4.85 -2.17 3.98
N PHE A 76 4.50 -2.89 5.04
CA PHE A 76 3.70 -4.10 4.93
C PHE A 76 2.31 -3.81 4.34
N ILE A 77 1.64 -2.74 4.79
CA ILE A 77 0.38 -2.29 4.19
C ILE A 77 0.58 -1.96 2.71
N ALA A 78 1.67 -1.27 2.35
CA ALA A 78 1.98 -0.95 0.96
C ALA A 78 2.13 -2.23 0.11
N LEU A 79 2.83 -3.24 0.63
CA LEU A 79 3.01 -4.53 -0.03
C LEU A 79 1.67 -5.25 -0.22
N VAL A 80 0.85 -5.33 0.83
CA VAL A 80 -0.47 -5.98 0.76
C VAL A 80 -1.38 -5.26 -0.24
N ALA A 81 -1.40 -3.94 -0.23
CA ALA A 81 -2.17 -3.14 -1.19
C ALA A 81 -1.67 -3.36 -2.63
N PHE A 82 -0.36 -3.48 -2.83
CA PHE A 82 0.22 -3.79 -4.14
C PHE A 82 -0.14 -5.19 -4.63
N VAL A 83 -0.10 -6.20 -3.75
CA VAL A 83 -0.55 -7.56 -4.06
C VAL A 83 -2.04 -7.58 -4.38
N ALA A 84 -2.86 -6.86 -3.61
CA ALA A 84 -4.28 -6.71 -3.89
C ALA A 84 -4.52 -6.03 -5.25
N ALA A 85 -3.72 -5.03 -5.61
CA ALA A 85 -3.80 -4.38 -6.92
C ALA A 85 -3.51 -5.35 -8.08
N PHE A 86 -2.66 -6.36 -7.85
CA PHE A 86 -2.32 -7.34 -8.88
C PHE A 86 -3.37 -8.44 -9.06
N TYR A 87 -3.91 -8.95 -7.95
CA TYR A 87 -4.73 -10.17 -7.94
C TYR A 87 -6.24 -9.94 -7.80
N MET A 88 -6.70 -8.74 -7.42
CA MET A 88 -8.14 -8.51 -7.29
C MET A 88 -8.83 -8.38 -8.66
N GLU A 89 -9.82 -9.24 -8.86
CA GLU A 89 -10.74 -9.21 -9.99
C GLU A 89 -11.54 -7.89 -10.04
N PRO A 90 -12.08 -7.50 -11.22
CA PRO A 90 -13.03 -6.40 -11.30
C PRO A 90 -14.22 -6.69 -10.39
N GLY A 91 -14.56 -5.76 -9.49
CA GLY A 91 -15.75 -5.87 -8.65
C GLY A 91 -17.04 -5.90 -9.49
N PHE A 92 -18.15 -6.27 -8.85
CA PHE A 92 -19.46 -6.60 -9.43
C PHE A 92 -20.12 -5.60 -10.41
N ASP A 93 -19.50 -4.45 -10.70
CA ASP A 93 -20.04 -3.39 -11.57
C ASP A 93 -19.29 -3.26 -12.93
N GLN A 94 -18.54 -4.30 -13.33
CA GLN A 94 -17.96 -4.46 -14.68
C GLN A 94 -18.04 -5.90 -15.21
#